data_AF-A0A3B5L6X6-F1
#
_entry.id   AF-A0A3B5L6X6-F1
#
_cell.length_a   1.000
_cell.length_b   1.000
_cell.length_c   1.000
_cell.angle_alpha   90.00
_cell.angle_beta   90.00
_cell.angle_gamma   90.00
#
_symmetry.space_group_name_H-M   'P 1'
#
loop_
_entity.id
_entity.type
_entity.pdbx_description
1 polymer ?
#
loop_
_entity_poly.entity_id
_entity_poly.type
_entity_poly.pdbx_seq_one_letter_code
_entity_poly.pdbx_strand_id
1 'polypeptide(L)'
;MTALRLVQRMKRDWMHTGRRPSGLCGAALLVAARLHDFCRTTKEIVNVVKVCESTLRKRLTEFEDTPTSQLTIEEFMRVDLDGECDPPCFTAGLRKKKDQQVFVRVPGLHKTFFYI
;
A
#
# COMPACT_ATOMS: atom_id res chain seq x y z
N MET A 1 -1.36 5.40 -20.10
CA MET A 1 -2.26 4.38 -19.48
C MET A 1 -1.71 3.77 -18.17
N THR A 2 -0.68 4.35 -17.53
CA THR A 2 -0.01 3.75 -16.35
C THR A 2 -0.92 3.63 -15.12
N ALA A 3 -1.72 4.64 -14.81
CA ALA A 3 -2.63 4.61 -13.66
C ALA A 3 -3.65 3.47 -13.74
N LEU A 4 -4.17 3.17 -14.95
CA LEU A 4 -5.12 2.08 -15.15
C LEU A 4 -4.46 0.72 -14.89
N ARG A 5 -3.23 0.52 -15.41
CA ARG A 5 -2.45 -0.70 -15.14
C ARG A 5 -2.15 -0.87 -13.66
N LEU A 6 -1.81 0.22 -12.96
CA LEU A 6 -1.61 0.19 -11.50
C LEU A 6 -2.88 -0.26 -10.77
N VAL A 7 -4.05 0.30 -11.12
CA VAL A 7 -5.32 -0.13 -10.52
C VAL A 7 -5.61 -1.60 -10.80
N GLN A 8 -5.37 -2.08 -12.03
CA GLN A 8 -5.55 -3.50 -12.39
C GLN A 8 -4.63 -4.39 -11.55
N ARG A 9 -3.37 -4.01 -11.40
CA ARG A 9 -2.41 -4.76 -10.57
C ARG A 9 -2.79 -4.76 -9.10
N MET A 10 -3.13 -3.60 -8.53
CA MET A 10 -3.62 -3.49 -7.14
C MET A 10 -4.89 -4.32 -6.89
N LYS A 11 -5.74 -4.51 -7.92
CA LYS A 11 -6.90 -5.39 -7.83
C LYS A 11 -6.50 -6.86 -7.73
N ARG A 12 -5.54 -7.29 -8.55
CA ARG A 12 -4.96 -8.65 -8.55
C ARG A 12 -4.21 -8.95 -7.25
N ASP A 13 -3.57 -7.94 -6.65
CA ASP A 13 -2.95 -8.01 -5.32
C ASP A 13 -3.95 -7.90 -4.16
N TRP A 14 -5.25 -8.12 -4.42
CA TRP A 14 -6.32 -8.12 -3.40
C TRP A 14 -6.41 -6.84 -2.54
N MET A 15 -5.84 -5.72 -2.99
CA MET A 15 -5.80 -4.47 -2.22
C MET A 15 -7.15 -3.75 -2.16
N HIS A 16 -8.10 -4.14 -3.02
CA HIS A 16 -9.39 -3.48 -3.20
C HIS A 16 -10.55 -4.13 -2.41
N THR A 17 -10.44 -5.42 -2.09
CA THR A 17 -11.52 -6.22 -1.52
C THR A 17 -11.97 -5.68 -0.17
N GLY A 18 -13.27 -5.37 -0.03
CA GLY A 18 -13.86 -4.80 1.19
C GLY A 18 -13.44 -3.36 1.51
N ARG A 19 -12.88 -2.62 0.53
CA ARG A 19 -12.22 -1.33 0.76
C ARG A 19 -12.71 -0.27 -0.23
N ARG A 20 -12.59 1.02 0.12
CA ARG A 20 -13.13 2.12 -0.69
C ARG A 20 -12.33 2.32 -1.98
N PRO A 21 -12.93 2.20 -3.18
CA PRO A 21 -12.21 2.23 -4.46
C PRO A 21 -11.57 3.59 -4.75
N SER A 22 -12.20 4.69 -4.35
CA SER A 22 -11.68 6.05 -4.57
C SER A 22 -10.27 6.25 -4.00
N GLY A 23 -9.97 5.65 -2.85
CA GLY A 23 -8.64 5.73 -2.24
C GLY A 23 -7.58 4.95 -3.01
N LEU A 24 -7.98 3.82 -3.61
CA LEU A 24 -7.09 3.02 -4.45
C LEU A 24 -6.78 3.73 -5.77
N CYS A 25 -7.79 4.32 -6.41
CA CYS A 25 -7.61 5.14 -7.61
C CYS A 25 -6.72 6.36 -7.32
N GLY A 26 -6.91 7.02 -6.18
CA GLY A 26 -6.06 8.14 -5.75
C GLY A 26 -4.60 7.73 -5.57
N ALA A 27 -4.35 6.57 -4.96
CA ALA A 27 -3.00 6.04 -4.82
C ALA A 27 -2.37 5.75 -6.19
N ALA A 28 -3.10 5.08 -7.08
CA ALA A 28 -2.63 4.79 -8.43
C ALA A 28 -2.33 6.06 -9.25
N LEU A 29 -3.17 7.10 -9.13
CA LEU A 29 -2.94 8.40 -9.78
C LEU A 29 -1.66 9.06 -9.27
N LEU A 30 -1.44 9.06 -7.95
CA LEU A 30 -0.27 9.69 -7.34
C LEU A 30 1.02 8.93 -7.68
N VAL A 31 0.99 7.60 -7.69
CA VAL A 31 2.13 6.78 -8.13
C VAL A 31 2.42 7.02 -9.61
N ALA A 32 1.40 7.00 -10.48
CA ALA A 32 1.57 7.29 -11.90
C ALA A 32 2.15 8.70 -12.13
N ALA A 33 1.66 9.71 -11.40
CA ALA A 33 2.18 11.06 -11.50
C ALA A 33 3.69 11.11 -11.20
N ARG A 34 4.13 10.42 -10.14
CA ARG A 34 5.57 10.33 -9.78
C ARG A 34 6.40 9.58 -10.81
N LEU A 35 5.87 8.52 -11.40
CA LEU A 35 6.58 7.75 -12.43
C LEU A 35 6.82 8.57 -13.70
N HIS A 36 5.98 9.58 -13.98
CA HIS A 36 6.07 10.45 -15.16
C HIS A 36 6.62 11.86 -14.82
N ASP A 37 7.33 12.01 -13.70
CA ASP A 37 7.88 13.29 -13.21
C ASP A 37 6.85 14.43 -13.13
N PHE A 38 5.58 14.08 -12.94
CA PHE A 38 4.48 15.03 -12.81
C PHE A 38 4.23 15.33 -11.32
N CYS A 39 4.74 16.48 -10.88
CA CYS A 39 4.63 16.90 -9.48
C CYS A 39 3.18 17.23 -9.11
N ARG A 40 2.57 16.38 -8.27
CA ARG A 40 1.29 16.62 -7.61
C ARG A 40 1.37 16.37 -6.12
N THR A 41 0.70 17.22 -5.36
CA THR A 41 0.62 17.11 -3.91
C THR A 41 -0.43 16.09 -3.49
N THR A 42 -0.22 15.46 -2.34
CA THR A 42 -1.19 14.58 -1.69
C THR A 42 -2.54 15.27 -1.47
N LYS A 43 -2.52 16.57 -1.15
CA LYS A 43 -3.72 17.40 -0.91
C LYS A 43 -4.56 17.59 -2.16
N GLU A 44 -3.94 17.87 -3.31
CA GLU A 44 -4.66 17.98 -4.60
C GLU A 44 -5.39 16.68 -4.94
N ILE A 45 -4.71 15.54 -4.80
CA ILE A 45 -5.31 14.22 -5.09
C ILE A 45 -6.47 13.93 -4.14
N VAL A 46 -6.28 14.14 -2.83
CA VAL A 46 -7.31 13.95 -1.81
C VAL A 46 -8.56 14.78 -2.10
N ASN A 47 -8.39 16.03 -2.54
CA ASN A 47 -9.51 16.90 -2.86
C ASN A 47 -10.32 16.37 -4.07
N VAL A 48 -9.68 15.67 -5.01
CA VAL A 48 -10.36 15.05 -6.17
C VAL A 48 -11.05 13.76 -5.77
N VAL A 49 -10.35 12.82 -5.13
CA VAL A 49 -10.88 11.47 -4.84
C VAL A 49 -11.74 11.39 -3.57
N LYS A 50 -11.83 12.49 -2.82
CA LYS A 50 -12.68 12.65 -1.62
C LYS A 50 -12.43 11.57 -0.56
N VAL A 51 -11.17 11.31 -0.22
CA VAL A 51 -10.76 10.41 0.88
C VAL A 51 -9.82 11.13 1.85
N CYS A 52 -9.70 10.67 3.09
CA CYS A 52 -8.74 11.24 4.04
C CYS A 52 -7.29 11.01 3.59
N GLU A 53 -6.40 11.95 3.86
CA GLU A 53 -4.96 11.82 3.55
C GLU A 53 -4.34 10.59 4.22
N SER A 54 -4.73 10.31 5.47
CA SER A 54 -4.30 9.10 6.18
C SER A 54 -4.71 7.80 5.46
N THR A 55 -5.86 7.80 4.78
CA THR A 55 -6.33 6.65 4.00
C THR A 55 -5.50 6.49 2.74
N LEU A 56 -5.22 7.59 2.03
CA LEU A 56 -4.34 7.58 0.86
C LEU A 56 -2.94 7.09 1.21
N ARG A 57 -2.36 7.58 2.31
CA ARG A 57 -1.06 7.15 2.82
C ARG A 57 -1.02 5.67 3.14
N LYS A 58 -2.04 5.14 3.83
CA LYS A 58 -2.17 3.70 4.09
C LYS A 58 -2.14 2.87 2.81
N ARG A 59 -2.81 3.31 1.74
CA ARG A 59 -2.80 2.61 0.44
C ARG A 59 -1.44 2.58 -0.22
N LEU A 60 -0.70 3.70 -0.13
CA LEU A 60 0.66 3.78 -0.67
C LEU A 60 1.60 2.83 0.08
N THR A 61 1.55 2.81 1.42
CA THR A 61 2.36 1.88 2.22
C THR A 61 2.03 0.42 1.92
N GLU A 62 0.76 0.08 1.73
CA GLU A 62 0.40 -1.29 1.34
C GLU A 62 0.84 -1.63 -0.08
N PHE A 63 0.86 -0.66 -1.00
CA PHE A 63 1.39 -0.87 -2.35
C PHE A 63 2.90 -1.07 -2.31
N GLU A 64 3.61 -0.32 -1.45
CA GLU A 64 5.04 -0.46 -1.20
C GLU A 64 5.42 -1.88 -0.74
N ASP A 65 4.57 -2.52 0.08
CA ASP A 65 4.73 -3.91 0.53
C ASP A 65 4.51 -4.96 -0.60
N THR A 66 4.03 -4.57 -1.80
CA THR A 66 3.84 -5.50 -2.94
C THR A 66 5.10 -5.63 -3.81
N PRO A 67 5.33 -6.77 -4.50
CA PRO A 67 6.48 -6.92 -5.40
C PRO A 67 6.43 -5.95 -6.59
N THR A 68 5.24 -5.47 -6.96
CA THR A 68 5.07 -4.44 -8.01
C THR A 68 5.82 -3.15 -7.69
N SER A 69 5.98 -2.79 -6.41
CA SER A 69 6.62 -1.52 -6.01
C SER A 69 8.12 -1.47 -6.34
N GLN A 70 8.74 -2.63 -6.52
CA GLN A 70 10.17 -2.77 -6.78
C GLN A 70 10.53 -2.67 -8.26
N LEU A 71 9.53 -2.66 -9.14
CA LEU A 71 9.72 -2.57 -10.58
C LEU A 71 10.01 -1.14 -11.03
N THR A 72 10.92 -1.01 -12.00
CA THR A 72 11.08 0.24 -12.75
C THR A 72 9.84 0.52 -13.61
N ILE A 73 9.67 1.76 -14.06
CA ILE A 73 8.56 2.12 -14.95
C ILE A 73 8.58 1.30 -16.25
N GLU A 74 9.77 1.03 -16.79
CA GLU A 74 9.93 0.27 -18.03
C GLU A 74 9.52 -1.19 -17.86
N GLU A 75 9.97 -1.82 -16.77
CA GLU A 75 9.60 -3.19 -16.42
C GLU A 75 8.11 -3.31 -16.15
N PHE A 76 7.54 -2.38 -15.36
CA PHE A 76 6.12 -2.36 -15.06
C PHE A 76 5.24 -2.25 -16.32
N MET A 77 5.72 -1.57 -17.35
CA MET A 77 4.99 -1.42 -18.61
C MET A 77 5.14 -2.64 -19.55
N ARG A 78 6.15 -3.48 -19.34
CA ARG A 78 6.43 -4.65 -20.19
C ARG A 78 5.99 -5.97 -19.58
N VAL A 79 6.10 -6.11 -18.26
CA VAL A 79 5.93 -7.36 -17.53
C VAL A 79 4.66 -7.30 -16.69
N ASP A 80 3.80 -8.28 -16.86
CA ASP A 80 2.71 -8.54 -15.92
C ASP A 80 3.17 -9.65 -14.96
N LEU A 81 3.24 -9.34 -13.67
CA LEU A 81 3.58 -10.32 -12.65
C LEU A 81 2.43 -11.34 -12.49
N ASP A 82 2.76 -12.63 -12.51
CA ASP A 82 1.76 -13.70 -12.36
C ASP A 82 1.31 -13.90 -10.92
N GLY A 83 2.22 -13.71 -9.97
CA GLY A 83 1.96 -13.89 -8.55
C GLY A 83 0.98 -12.86 -7.99
N GLU A 84 0.18 -13.29 -7.02
CA GLU A 84 -0.76 -12.44 -6.27
C GLU A 84 -0.25 -12.24 -4.84
N CYS A 85 -0.73 -11.19 -4.19
CA CYS A 85 -0.51 -10.95 -2.77
C CYS A 85 -1.78 -11.18 -1.96
N ASP A 86 -1.59 -11.61 -0.71
CA ASP A 86 -2.67 -11.69 0.26
C ASP A 86 -3.25 -10.30 0.59
N PRO A 87 -4.55 -10.22 0.91
CA PRO A 87 -5.18 -8.95 1.26
C PRO A 87 -4.55 -8.35 2.55
N PRO A 88 -4.47 -7.02 2.68
CA PRO A 88 -3.84 -6.37 3.85
C PRO A 88 -4.45 -6.71 5.21
N CYS A 89 -5.73 -7.13 5.27
CA CYS A 89 -6.33 -7.60 6.51
C CYS A 89 -5.74 -8.94 6.99
N PHE A 90 -5.37 -9.82 6.06
CA PHE A 90 -4.76 -11.12 6.36
C PHE A 90 -3.31 -10.93 6.81
N THR A 91 -2.52 -10.18 6.04
CA THR A 91 -1.10 -9.92 6.37
C THR A 91 -0.95 -9.14 7.67
N ALA A 92 -1.81 -8.16 7.96
CA ALA A 92 -1.83 -7.46 9.24
C ALA A 92 -2.19 -8.39 10.41
N GLY A 93 -3.09 -9.35 10.20
CA GLY A 93 -3.42 -10.38 11.19
C GLY A 93 -2.22 -11.28 11.51
N LEU A 94 -1.45 -11.67 10.49
CA LEU A 94 -0.23 -12.46 10.66
C LEU A 94 0.87 -11.68 11.40
N ARG A 95 1.11 -10.41 11.04
CA ARG A 95 2.08 -9.54 11.75
C ARG A 95 1.73 -9.45 13.24
N LYS A 96 0.47 -9.16 13.59
CA LYS A 96 0.01 -9.09 14.99
C LYS A 96 0.26 -10.39 15.76
N LYS A 97 -0.02 -11.56 15.18
CA LYS A 97 0.24 -12.86 15.82
C LYS A 97 1.73 -13.10 16.05
N LYS A 98 2.57 -12.72 15.07
CA LYS A 98 4.03 -12.82 15.19
C LYS A 98 4.56 -11.92 16.30
N ASP A 99 4.10 -10.68 16.38
CA ASP A 99 4.49 -9.73 17.41
C ASP A 99 4.09 -10.22 18.81
N GLN A 100 2.90 -10.80 18.95
CA GLN A 100 2.46 -11.45 20.19
C GLN A 100 3.34 -12.65 20.57
N GLN A 101 3.74 -13.49 19.61
CA GLN A 101 4.64 -14.61 19.89
C GLN A 101 6.05 -14.15 20.30
N VAL A 102 6.56 -13.09 19.67
CA VAL A 102 7.85 -12.48 20.07
C VAL A 102 7.74 -11.90 21.47
N PHE A 103 6.66 -11.20 21.79
CA PHE A 103 6.39 -10.69 23.14
C PHE A 103 6.37 -11.80 24.20
N VAL A 104 5.73 -12.94 23.90
CA VAL A 104 5.70 -14.10 24.81
C VAL A 104 7.08 -14.76 24.94
N ARG A 105 7.90 -14.76 23.89
CA ARG A 105 9.25 -15.35 23.90
C ARG A 105 10.32 -14.47 24.56
N VAL A 106 10.06 -13.16 24.71
CA VAL A 106 10.97 -12.22 25.41
C VAL A 106 10.26 -11.64 26.64
N PRO A 107 10.04 -12.43 27.71
CA PRO A 107 9.42 -11.97 28.94
C PRO A 107 10.40 -11.08 29.72
N GLY A 108 10.61 -9.84 29.26
CA GLY A 108 11.61 -8.95 29.86
C GLY A 108 11.81 -7.60 29.18
N LEU A 109 11.23 -7.36 27.99
CA LEU A 109 11.25 -6.04 27.35
C LEU A 109 10.20 -5.11 28.01
N HIS A 110 10.38 -4.86 29.31
CA HIS A 110 9.38 -4.23 30.15
C HIS A 110 9.47 -2.70 30.04
N LYS A 111 8.41 -2.09 29.47
CA LYS A 111 7.77 -0.83 29.89
C LYS A 111 8.56 0.48 30.03
N THR A 112 9.85 0.57 29.71
CA THR A 112 10.61 1.84 29.82
C THR A 112 10.56 2.74 28.58
N PHE A 113 10.24 2.22 27.39
CA PHE A 113 10.32 3.01 26.15
C PHE A 113 8.98 3.54 25.61
N PHE A 114 7.86 3.19 26.23
CA PHE A 114 6.52 3.60 25.76
C PHE A 114 5.81 4.63 26.65
N TYR A 115 6.49 5.12 27.70
CA TYR A 115 5.98 6.15 28.61
C TYR A 115 7.06 7.22 28.92
N ILE A 116 7.91 7.52 27.93
CA ILE A 116 8.77 8.72 27.88
C ILE A 116 8.67 9.29 26.47
#